data_AF-A0A2N8L0P2-F1
#
_entry.id   AF-A0A2N8L0P2-F1
#
_cell.length_a   1.000
_cell.length_b   1.000
_cell.length_c   1.000
_cell.angle_alpha   90.00
_cell.angle_beta   90.00
_cell.angle_gamma   90.00
#
_symmetry.space_group_name_H-M   'P 1'
#
loop_
_entity.id
_entity.type
_entity.pdbx_description
1 polymer ?
#
loop_
_entity_poly.entity_id
_entity_poly.type
_entity_poly.pdbx_seq_one_letter_code
_entity_poly.pdbx_strand_id
1 'polypeptide(L)' 'MLNLFKDLFSSDVGLMSAAVIAITLGMGAFYVRYFLSHIASDTAAHRND' A
#
# COMPACT_ATOMS: atom_id res chain seq x y z
N MET A 1 -7.36 -14.59 -26.68
CA MET A 1 -6.10 -14.30 -25.95
C MET A 1 -6.07 -12.81 -25.67
N LEU A 2 -7.03 -12.36 -24.86
CA LEU A 2 -7.49 -10.97 -24.81
C LEU A 2 -7.15 -10.37 -23.45
N ASN A 3 -6.42 -9.27 -23.47
CA ASN A 3 -6.35 -8.20 -22.46
C ASN A 3 -6.69 -8.58 -21.01
N LEU A 4 -5.66 -8.99 -20.26
CA LEU A 4 -5.72 -9.27 -18.82
C LEU A 4 -6.34 -8.12 -18.00
N PHE A 5 -6.09 -6.87 -18.41
CA PHE A 5 -6.70 -5.70 -17.79
C PHE A 5 -8.22 -5.68 -17.97
N LYS A 6 -8.74 -6.15 -19.10
CA LYS A 6 -10.17 -6.15 -19.38
C LYS A 6 -10.89 -7.21 -18.54
N ASP A 7 -10.28 -8.38 -18.33
CA ASP A 7 -10.79 -9.39 -17.38
C ASP A 7 -10.67 -8.92 -15.93
N LEU A 8 -9.57 -8.26 -15.56
CA LEU A 8 -9.38 -7.74 -14.21
C LEU A 8 -10.38 -6.64 -13.83
N PHE A 9 -10.87 -5.86 -14.80
CA PHE A 9 -11.85 -4.80 -14.53
C PHE A 9 -13.30 -5.15 -14.92
N SER A 10 -13.53 -6.22 -15.71
CA SER A 10 -14.89 -6.59 -16.18
C SER A 10 -15.44 -7.86 -15.51
N SER A 11 -14.60 -8.67 -14.87
CA SER A 11 -15.03 -9.84 -14.11
C SER A 11 -15.25 -9.49 -12.64
N ASP A 12 -16.29 -10.07 -12.01
CA ASP A 12 -16.55 -9.97 -10.57
C ASP A 12 -15.31 -10.37 -9.74
N VAL A 13 -14.61 -11.41 -10.19
CA VAL A 13 -13.35 -11.90 -9.60
C VAL A 13 -12.23 -10.89 -9.81
N GLY A 14 -12.22 -10.24 -10.98
CA GLY A 14 -11.23 -9.22 -11.31
C GLY A 14 -11.35 -8.01 -10.40
N LEU A 15 -12.57 -7.50 -10.21
CA LEU A 15 -12.83 -6.31 -9.41
C LEU A 15 -12.52 -6.57 -7.92
N MET A 16 -12.88 -7.74 -7.40
CA MET A 16 -12.50 -8.17 -6.05
C MET A 16 -10.97 -8.26 -5.89
N SER A 17 -10.28 -8.83 -6.88
CA SER A 17 -8.82 -8.91 -6.86
C SER A 17 -8.17 -7.52 -6.91
N ALA A 18 -8.69 -6.61 -7.74
CA ALA A 18 -8.24 -5.24 -7.83
C ALA A 18 -8.44 -4.48 -6.51
N ALA A 19 -9.57 -4.69 -5.82
CA ALA A 19 -9.83 -4.09 -4.51
C ALA A 19 -8.82 -4.59 -3.45
N VAL A 20 -8.56 -5.90 -3.40
CA VAL A 20 -7.57 -6.47 -2.48
C VAL A 20 -6.17 -5.93 -2.76
N ILE A 21 -5.78 -5.85 -4.04
CA ILE A 21 -4.49 -5.29 -4.46
C ILE A 21 -4.39 -3.83 -4.02
N ALA A 22 -5.43 -3.02 -4.24
CA ALA A 22 -5.45 -1.62 -3.84
C ALA A 22 -5.29 -1.45 -2.31
N ILE A 23 -6.00 -2.27 -1.52
CA ILE A 23 -5.89 -2.25 -0.06
C ILE A 23 -4.48 -2.68 0.38
N THR A 24 -3.95 -3.75 -0.19
CA THR A 24 -2.63 -4.28 0.16
C THR A 24 -1.53 -3.26 -0.12
N LEU A 25 -1.55 -2.65 -1.31
CA LEU A 25 -0.60 -1.60 -1.69
C LEU A 25 -0.78 -0.34 -0.82
N GLY A 26 -2.01 0.04 -0.52
CA GLY A 26 -2.31 1.18 0.35
C GLY A 26 -1.75 0.99 1.77
N MET A 27 -1.96 -0.19 2.35
CA MET A 27 -1.42 -0.56 3.65
C MET A 27 0.11 -0.62 3.63
N GLY A 28 0.71 -1.21 2.59
CA GLY A 28 2.16 -1.26 2.43
C GLY A 28 2.78 0.14 2.40
N ALA A 29 2.25 1.04 1.57
CA ALA A 29 2.71 2.42 1.49
C ALA A 29 2.50 3.18 2.81
N PHE A 30 1.35 2.99 3.47
CA PHE A 30 1.06 3.58 4.77
C PHE A 30 2.08 3.14 5.84
N TYR A 31 2.36 1.85 5.95
CA TYR A 31 3.33 1.34 6.91
C TYR A 31 4.73 1.85 6.64
N VAL A 32 5.20 1.80 5.39
CA VAL A 32 6.52 2.35 5.01
C VAL A 32 6.61 3.82 5.43
N ARG A 33 5.61 4.63 5.09
CA ARG A 33 5.56 6.04 5.51
C ARG A 33 5.56 6.20 7.02
N TYR A 34 4.75 5.42 7.73
CA TYR A 34 4.63 5.46 9.18
C TYR A 34 5.97 5.15 9.85
N PHE A 35 6.63 4.05 9.45
CA PHE A 35 7.92 3.65 10.02
C PHE A 35 9.02 4.68 9.76
N LEU A 36 9.10 5.23 8.54
CA LEU A 36 10.05 6.30 8.22
C LEU A 36 9.82 7.54 9.10
N SER A 37 8.56 7.96 9.25
CA SER A 37 8.22 9.10 10.10
C SER A 37 8.51 8.82 11.58
N HIS A 38 8.22 7.61 12.06
CA HIS A 38 8.41 7.24 13.46
C HIS A 38 9.90 7.19 13.84
N ILE A 39 10.73 6.55 12.99
CA ILE A 39 12.18 6.51 13.19
C ILE A 39 12.78 7.93 13.17
N ALA A 40 12.33 8.80 12.27
CA ALA A 40 12.78 10.19 12.23
C ALA A 40 12.40 10.95 13.52
N SER A 41 11.24 10.63 14.10
CA SER A 41 10.75 11.23 15.35
C SER A 41 11.59 10.78 16.55
N ASP A 42 11.88 9.48 16.65
CA ASP A 42 12.72 8.92 17.72
C ASP A 42 14.15 9.45 17.65
N THR A 43 14.72 9.55 16.44
CA THR A 43 16.08 10.09 16.24
C THR A 43 16.17 11.58 16.62
N ALA A 44 15.07 12.33 16.47
CA ALA A 44 14.99 13.73 16.88
C ALA A 44 14.78 13.90 18.39
N ALA A 45 14.09 12.94 19.04
CA ALA A 45 13.88 12.95 20.49
C ALA A 45 15.17 12.65 21.27
N HIS A 46 16.03 11.77 20.76
CA HIS A 46 17.32 11.38 21.37
C HIS A 46 18.49 12.36 21.15
N ARG A 47 18.24 13.54 20.56
CA ARG A 47 19.27 14.56 20.29
C ARG A 47 19.24 15.70 21.32
N ASN A 48 18.26 15.73 22.23
CA ASN A 48 18.03 16.87 23.13
C ASN A 48 18.34 16.58 24.61
N ASP A 49 19.04 15.48 24.87
CA ASP A 49 19.62 15.01 26.12
C ASP A 49 21.17 15.07 26.05
#